data_AF-A0AAW0YD31-F1
#
_entry.id   AF-A0AAW0YD31-F1
#
_cell.length_a   1.000
_cell.length_b   1.000
_cell.length_c   1.000
_cell.angle_alpha   90.00
_cell.angle_beta   90.00
_cell.angle_gamma   90.00
#
_symmetry.space_group_name_H-M   'P 1'
#
loop_
_entity.id
_entity.type
_entity.pdbx_description
1 polymer ?
#
loop_
_entity_poly.entity_id
_entity_poly.type
_entity_poly.pdbx_seq_one_letter_code
_entity_poly.pdbx_strand_id
1 'polypeptide(L)'
;NVSQEPLERGNQSQLQPCEAIVYDTSEYKTSAVIDYELVCERAWLRATVQSVYMVGMLLGSYLFGDLSDRLGRKPVFMSALVLMVLVGLGQALIPEYFAFTTLRFILGASLQGIFLVAYVM
;
A
#
# COMPACT_ATOMS: atom_id res chain seq x y z
N ASN A 1 -5.61 35.67 1.18
CA ASN A 1 -6.95 35.99 0.62
C ASN A 1 -7.03 35.51 -0.81
N VAL A 2 -7.37 34.25 -1.01
CA VAL A 2 -7.78 33.73 -2.32
C VAL A 2 -9.11 33.04 -2.09
N SER A 3 -10.07 33.47 -2.89
CA SER A 3 -11.51 33.31 -2.74
C SER A 3 -11.96 31.86 -2.93
N GLN A 4 -12.94 31.45 -2.12
CA GLN A 4 -13.77 30.28 -2.40
C GLN A 4 -14.52 30.53 -3.73
N GLU A 5 -14.13 29.85 -4.81
CA GLU A 5 -14.99 29.72 -5.98
C GLU A 5 -15.96 28.53 -5.77
N PRO A 6 -17.28 28.75 -5.89
CA PRO A 6 -18.26 27.68 -5.76
C PRO A 6 -18.19 26.73 -6.96
N LEU A 7 -18.21 25.41 -6.68
CA LEU A 7 -18.32 24.33 -7.66
C LEU A 7 -19.60 24.51 -8.50
N GLU A 8 -19.47 25.11 -9.67
CA GLU A 8 -20.50 25.12 -10.72
C GLU A 8 -20.80 23.67 -11.13
N ARG A 9 -22.09 23.31 -11.06
CA ARG A 9 -22.62 21.98 -11.37
C ARG A 9 -22.56 21.75 -12.89
N GLY A 10 -21.38 21.44 -13.40
CA GLY A 10 -21.13 21.09 -14.79
C GLY A 10 -21.86 19.80 -15.21
N ASN A 11 -22.45 19.86 -16.39
CA ASN A 11 -23.20 18.83 -17.10
C ASN A 11 -22.59 17.41 -16.97
N GLN A 12 -23.38 16.42 -16.54
CA GLN A 12 -22.92 15.10 -16.07
C GLN A 12 -22.50 14.11 -17.18
N SER A 13 -21.74 14.52 -18.19
CA SER A 13 -21.34 13.62 -19.29
C SER A 13 -19.92 13.82 -19.83
N GLN A 14 -19.18 14.80 -19.33
CA GLN A 14 -17.79 15.06 -19.75
C GLN A 14 -16.87 14.82 -18.55
N LEU A 15 -16.00 13.80 -18.65
CA LEU A 15 -14.90 13.60 -17.72
C LEU A 15 -13.92 14.76 -17.92
N GLN A 16 -14.04 15.79 -17.10
CA GLN A 16 -13.13 16.94 -17.17
C GLN A 16 -11.79 16.54 -16.55
N PRO A 17 -10.65 16.69 -17.27
CA PRO A 17 -9.34 16.45 -16.70
C PRO A 17 -9.14 17.37 -15.49
N CYS A 18 -8.56 16.86 -14.40
CA CYS A 18 -8.26 17.70 -13.25
C CYS A 18 -7.19 18.73 -13.65
N GLU A 19 -7.57 19.99 -13.73
CA GLU A 19 -6.70 21.06 -14.23
C GLU A 19 -5.78 21.64 -13.13
N ALA A 20 -6.14 21.48 -11.85
CA ALA A 20 -5.29 21.85 -10.72
C ALA A 20 -5.59 21.00 -9.48
N ILE A 21 -4.56 20.36 -8.93
CA ILE A 21 -4.59 19.61 -7.67
C ILE A 21 -3.93 20.45 -6.57
N VAL A 22 -4.70 20.80 -5.54
CA VAL A 22 -4.19 21.50 -4.36
C VAL A 22 -4.09 20.50 -3.22
N TYR A 23 -2.87 20.16 -2.81
CA TYR A 23 -2.64 19.34 -1.63
C TYR A 23 -2.59 20.24 -0.39
N ASP A 24 -3.42 19.93 0.61
CA ASP A 24 -3.32 20.58 1.91
C ASP A 24 -2.13 20.00 2.69
N THR A 25 -1.02 20.73 2.68
CA THR A 25 0.24 20.33 3.33
C THR A 25 0.37 20.82 4.77
N SER A 26 -0.73 21.25 5.42
CA SER A 26 -0.72 21.71 6.82
C SER A 26 -0.16 20.65 7.78
N GLU A 27 -0.54 19.38 7.59
CA GLU A 27 -0.21 18.28 8.50
C GLU A 27 0.73 17.24 7.88
N TYR A 28 0.65 17.01 6.56
CA TYR A 28 1.42 15.99 5.85
C TYR A 28 2.19 16.60 4.67
N LYS A 29 3.52 16.70 4.81
CA LYS A 29 4.40 17.28 3.77
C LYS A 29 4.78 16.31 2.65
N THR A 30 4.78 15.02 2.93
CA THR A 30 5.24 13.96 2.03
C THR A 30 4.38 12.72 2.26
N SER A 31 3.86 12.14 1.19
CA SER A 31 3.15 10.86 1.24
C SER A 31 3.26 10.19 -0.11
N ALA A 32 3.19 8.85 -0.15
CA ALA A 32 3.20 8.12 -1.42
C ALA A 32 2.17 8.66 -2.43
N VAL A 33 1.03 9.18 -1.94
CA VAL A 33 0.01 9.80 -2.78
C VAL A 33 0.49 11.08 -3.47
N ILE A 34 1.22 11.91 -2.74
CA ILE A 34 1.75 13.20 -3.20
C ILE A 34 2.99 12.96 -4.07
N ASP A 35 3.88 12.06 -3.64
CA ASP A 35 5.16 11.80 -4.31
C ASP A 35 5.01 11.14 -5.69
N TYR A 36 3.99 10.30 -5.87
CA TYR A 36 3.72 9.62 -7.14
C TYR A 36 2.57 10.25 -7.95
N GLU A 37 2.06 11.41 -7.52
CA GLU A 37 0.93 12.13 -8.14
C GLU A 37 -0.22 11.18 -8.55
N LEU A 38 -0.64 10.29 -7.65
CA LEU A 38 -1.65 9.26 -7.96
C LEU A 38 -3.08 9.84 -7.97
N VAL A 39 -3.31 11.02 -8.55
CA VAL A 39 -4.61 11.70 -8.60
C VAL A 39 -5.15 11.66 -10.03
N CYS A 40 -6.46 11.84 -10.19
CA CYS A 40 -7.11 12.03 -11.48
C CYS A 40 -6.90 10.84 -12.42
N GLU A 41 -6.21 11.00 -13.55
CA GLU A 41 -5.97 9.91 -14.51
C GLU A 41 -5.11 8.77 -13.93
N ARG A 42 -4.31 9.05 -12.89
CA ARG A 42 -3.46 8.08 -12.20
C ARG A 42 -4.07 7.57 -10.89
N ALA A 43 -5.33 7.91 -10.59
CA ALA A 43 -6.00 7.44 -9.37
C ALA A 43 -6.11 5.91 -9.29
N TRP A 44 -6.24 5.23 -10.43
CA TRP A 44 -6.33 3.77 -10.51
C TRP A 44 -5.06 3.08 -9.98
N LEU A 45 -3.88 3.71 -10.09
CA LEU A 45 -2.62 3.14 -9.58
C LEU A 45 -2.65 2.95 -8.06
N ARG A 46 -3.45 3.74 -7.31
CA ARG A 46 -3.66 3.50 -5.87
C ARG A 46 -4.41 2.20 -5.63
N ALA A 47 -5.47 1.97 -6.40
CA ALA A 47 -6.26 0.75 -6.31
C ALA A 47 -5.40 -0.46 -6.68
N THR A 48 -4.54 -0.34 -7.70
CA THR A 48 -3.59 -1.39 -8.08
C THR A 48 -2.65 -1.75 -6.93
N VAL A 49 -2.05 -0.78 -6.24
CA VAL A 49 -1.19 -1.06 -5.07
C VAL A 49 -1.97 -1.82 -3.99
N GLN A 50 -3.21 -1.41 -3.71
CA GLN A 50 -4.05 -2.08 -2.72
C GLN A 50 -4.41 -3.51 -3.14
N SER A 51 -4.76 -3.72 -4.42
CA SER A 51 -5.04 -5.04 -4.96
C SER A 51 -3.82 -5.95 -4.89
N VAL A 52 -2.64 -5.45 -5.28
CA VAL A 52 -1.37 -6.20 -5.17
C VAL A 52 -1.07 -6.57 -3.73
N TYR A 53 -1.30 -5.66 -2.78
CA TYR A 53 -1.17 -5.94 -1.35
C TYR A 53 -2.12 -7.08 -0.92
N MET A 54 -3.38 -7.06 -1.35
CA MET A 54 -4.35 -8.14 -1.08
C MET A 54 -3.92 -9.48 -1.67
N VAL A 55 -3.41 -9.51 -2.90
CA VAL A 55 -2.86 -10.73 -3.51
C VAL A 55 -1.66 -11.24 -2.72
N GLY A 56 -0.79 -10.33 -2.25
CA GLY A 56 0.31 -10.65 -1.35
C GLY A 56 -0.17 -11.30 -0.06
N MET A 57 -1.22 -10.78 0.57
CA MET A 57 -1.82 -11.40 1.75
C MET A 57 -2.36 -12.80 1.45
N LEU A 58 -3.06 -13.01 0.34
CA LEU A 58 -3.59 -14.32 -0.04
C LEU A 58 -2.50 -15.37 -0.27
N LEU A 59 -1.40 -14.99 -0.93
CA LEU A 59 -0.28 -15.90 -1.14
C LEU A 59 0.51 -16.12 0.14
N GLY A 60 0.68 -15.07 0.95
CA GLY A 60 1.31 -15.15 2.26
C GLY A 60 0.55 -16.06 3.21
N SER A 61 -0.77 -15.98 3.28
CA SER A 61 -1.56 -16.87 4.15
C SER A 61 -1.37 -18.33 3.80
N TYR A 62 -1.39 -18.65 2.50
CA TYR A 62 -1.18 -20.02 2.03
C TYR A 62 0.23 -20.54 2.33
N LEU A 63 1.26 -19.76 1.99
CA LEU A 63 2.66 -20.16 2.15
C LEU A 63 3.08 -20.21 3.63
N PHE A 64 2.85 -19.15 4.40
CA PHE A 64 3.21 -19.11 5.81
C PHE A 64 2.35 -20.06 6.66
N GLY A 65 1.12 -20.35 6.22
CA GLY A 65 0.27 -21.38 6.83
C GLY A 65 0.91 -22.77 6.72
N ASP A 66 1.18 -23.25 5.50
CA ASP A 66 1.82 -24.56 5.28
C ASP A 66 3.22 -24.61 5.93
N LEU A 67 3.99 -23.52 5.84
CA LEU A 67 5.32 -23.45 6.44
C LEU A 67 5.30 -23.52 7.97
N SER A 68 4.33 -22.84 8.61
CA SER A 68 4.13 -22.87 10.07
C SER A 68 3.85 -24.28 10.57
N ASP A 69 3.07 -25.04 9.82
CA ASP A 69 2.69 -26.40 10.21
C ASP A 69 3.87 -27.39 10.04
N ARG A 70 4.80 -27.12 9.11
CA ARG A 70 5.98 -27.99 8.87
C ARG A 70 7.20 -27.65 9.73
N LEU A 71 7.57 -26.37 9.81
CA LEU A 71 8.79 -25.92 10.49
C LEU A 71 8.55 -25.57 11.96
N GLY A 72 7.28 -25.53 12.39
CA GLY A 72 6.86 -25.08 13.71
C GLY A 72 6.63 -23.57 13.77
N ARG A 73 5.69 -23.16 14.64
CA ARG A 73 5.16 -21.80 14.70
C ARG A 73 6.21 -20.73 15.05
N LYS A 74 7.11 -21.02 16.00
CA LYS A 74 8.07 -20.04 16.55
C LYS A 74 9.14 -19.54 15.57
N PRO A 75 9.87 -20.41 14.82
CA PRO A 75 10.82 -19.93 13.82
C PRO A 75 10.14 -19.21 12.66
N VAL A 76 8.94 -19.66 12.24
CA VAL A 76 8.19 -19.03 11.14
C VAL A 76 7.76 -17.62 11.52
N PHE A 77 7.23 -17.42 12.74
CA PHE A 77 6.88 -16.09 13.25
C PHE A 77 8.09 -15.13 13.26
N MET A 78 9.24 -15.59 13.77
CA MET A 78 10.46 -14.77 13.81
C MET A 78 10.95 -14.42 12.41
N SER A 79 10.92 -15.37 11.47
CA SER A 79 11.33 -15.13 10.08
C SER A 79 10.42 -14.11 9.38
N ALA A 80 9.10 -14.19 9.59
CA ALA A 80 8.14 -13.27 9.00
C ALA A 80 8.29 -11.85 9.58
N LEU A 81 8.58 -11.74 10.88
CA LEU A 81 8.89 -10.45 11.52
C LEU A 81 10.15 -9.80 10.94
N VAL A 82 11.24 -10.58 10.81
CA VAL A 82 12.49 -10.07 10.23
C VAL A 82 12.25 -9.61 8.80
N LEU A 83 11.53 -10.41 8.00
CA LEU A 83 11.17 -10.05 6.64
C LEU A 83 10.34 -8.76 6.59
N MET A 84 9.34 -8.61 7.45
CA MET A 84 8.51 -7.41 7.55
C MET A 84 9.34 -6.16 7.87
N VAL A 85 10.26 -6.25 8.83
CA VAL A 85 11.12 -5.11 9.21
C VAL A 85 12.04 -4.71 8.06
N LEU A 86 12.71 -5.66 7.43
CA LEU A 86 13.62 -5.38 6.31
C LEU A 86 12.87 -4.74 5.12
N VAL A 87 11.71 -5.29 4.77
CA VAL A 87 10.87 -4.78 3.68
C VAL A 87 10.29 -3.42 4.02
N GLY A 88 9.86 -3.20 5.27
CA GLY A 88 9.35 -1.91 5.75
C GLY A 88 10.41 -0.81 5.69
N LEU A 89 11.65 -1.11 6.08
CA LEU A 89 12.79 -0.19 5.95
C LEU A 89 13.11 0.10 4.48
N GLY A 90 13.11 -0.94 3.63
CA GLY A 90 13.31 -0.76 2.18
C GLY A 90 12.23 0.14 1.57
N GLN A 91 10.97 -0.02 1.98
CA GLN A 91 9.85 0.75 1.43
C GLN A 91 9.95 2.25 1.75
N ALA A 92 10.60 2.61 2.87
CA ALA A 92 10.80 4.00 3.26
C ALA A 92 11.86 4.74 2.41
N LEU A 93 12.77 4.00 1.77
CA LEU A 93 13.90 4.56 1.03
C LEU A 93 13.70 4.58 -0.48
N ILE A 94 12.65 3.93 -1.00
CA ILE A 94 12.43 3.75 -2.44
C ILE A 94 11.50 4.84 -3.00
N PRO A 95 11.99 5.64 -3.97
CA PRO A 95 11.17 6.62 -4.70
C PRO A 95 10.57 6.06 -6.00
N GLU A 96 10.78 4.78 -6.30
CA GLU A 96 10.32 4.13 -7.54
C GLU A 96 8.98 3.41 -7.33
N TYR A 97 7.96 3.73 -8.15
CA TYR A 97 6.60 3.19 -8.01
C TYR A 97 6.54 1.66 -8.09
N PHE A 98 7.25 1.07 -9.05
CA PHE A 98 7.25 -0.39 -9.25
C PHE A 98 7.88 -1.11 -8.07
N ALA A 99 9.02 -0.61 -7.58
CA ALA A 99 9.71 -1.19 -6.44
C ALA A 99 8.92 -0.98 -5.12
N PHE A 100 8.24 0.15 -4.97
CA PHE A 100 7.31 0.36 -3.87
C PHE A 100 6.15 -0.65 -3.89
N THR A 101 5.60 -0.93 -5.07
CA THR A 101 4.48 -1.88 -5.25
C THR A 101 4.89 -3.33 -4.98
N THR A 102 6.09 -3.74 -5.39
CA THR A 102 6.61 -5.09 -5.09
C THR A 102 6.93 -5.25 -3.60
N LEU A 103 7.48 -4.23 -2.94
CA LEU A 103 7.66 -4.27 -1.48
C LEU A 103 6.33 -4.34 -0.75
N ARG A 104 5.29 -3.63 -1.21
CA ARG A 104 3.92 -3.74 -0.67
C ARG A 104 3.39 -5.17 -0.76
N PHE A 105 3.63 -5.87 -1.86
CA PHE A 105 3.25 -7.28 -2.00
C PHE A 105 3.92 -8.15 -0.92
N ILE A 106 5.23 -8.02 -0.74
CA ILE A 106 5.99 -8.81 0.24
C ILE A 106 5.58 -8.44 1.67
N LEU A 107 5.31 -7.16 1.93
CA LEU A 107 4.83 -6.67 3.22
C LEU A 107 3.48 -7.29 3.56
N GLY A 108 2.54 -7.33 2.60
CA GLY A 108 1.24 -8.00 2.78
C GLY A 108 1.39 -9.49 3.06
N ALA A 109 2.27 -10.18 2.35
CA ALA A 109 2.53 -11.60 2.58
C ALA A 109 3.07 -11.86 4.00
N SER A 110 4.05 -11.05 4.44
CA SER A 110 4.66 -11.15 5.76
C SER A 110 3.65 -10.86 6.87
N LEU A 111 2.86 -9.79 6.73
CA LEU A 111 1.88 -9.36 7.72
C LEU A 111 0.77 -10.39 7.91
N GLN A 112 0.27 -10.97 6.82
CA GLN A 112 -0.72 -12.04 6.90
C GLN A 112 -0.15 -13.32 7.53
N GLY A 113 1.11 -13.66 7.21
CA GLY A 113 1.81 -14.78 7.84
C GLY A 113 1.95 -14.60 9.36
N ILE A 114 2.35 -13.41 9.81
CA ILE A 114 2.42 -13.04 11.23
C ILE A 114 1.05 -13.19 11.88
N PHE A 115 -0.01 -12.65 11.26
CA PHE A 115 -1.36 -12.69 11.80
C PHE A 115 -1.88 -14.12 12.00
N LEU A 116 -1.67 -15.01 11.01
CA LEU A 116 -2.08 -16.41 11.12
C LEU A 116 -1.34 -17.16 12.22
N VAL A 117 -0.01 -17.02 12.27
CA VAL A 117 0.80 -17.71 13.28
C VAL A 117 0.52 -17.15 14.68
N ALA A 118 0.26 -15.84 14.79
CA ALA A 118 -0.10 -15.20 16.05
C ALA A 118 -1.49 -15.61 16.56
N TYR A 119 -2.46 -15.81 15.67
CA TYR A 119 -3.83 -16.20 16.06
C TYR A 119 -3.87 -17.58 16.74
N VAL A 120 -2.94 -18.45 16.39
CA VAL A 120 -2.90 -19.85 16.82
C VAL A 120 -1.82 -20.14 17.88
N MET A 121 -1.00 -19.14 18.22
CA MET A 121 -0.07 -19.18 19.36
C MET A 121 -0.78 -18.78 20.65
#